data_AF-A0A067QAZ5-F1
#
_entry.id   AF-A0A067QAZ5-F1
#
_cell.length_a   1.000
_cell.length_b   1.000
_cell.length_c   1.000
_cell.angle_alpha   90.00
_cell.angle_beta   90.00
_cell.angle_gamma   90.00
#
_symmetry.space_group_name_H-M   'P 1'
#
loop_
_entity.id
_entity.type
_entity.pdbx_description
1 polymer ?
#
loop_
_entity_poly.entity_id
_entity_poly.type
_entity_poly.pdbx_seq_one_letter_code
_entity_poly.pdbx_strand_id
1 'polypeptide(L)'
;MSVESGERSEGTRIGMEEFEMRQSNTCRLLREVVDLSVELQYKIELDVTKMSDNPSSNLSVGERLSRLKAHQEAWKNLEWRQEVPLPPLDPDIWELQGGVLAQGKCEQGLTVTQLGGDSRGIPTREWDVKNLGFAISDLAMDPAQDLLVLIEVHDVQGPPVPEYVCRTHLRKLSSGQPHNLASWCPDGFLTHQPEDFSPTWRYKIQIAGQMLGLAFGGHELVVWNWMTGTIMRRLTSNLWWNDCDSFAFISDKYLALAHPDSLGPCLKVFSMDIPSDTWTTLEAATPTCTFHYPHLKNAARTPRIRIDSSTSRLPPPNSNVPFYANPESDIMLLTLDDHVDPLFHVIPTACLLKHAKNAASTLFGEGLDVLWEEWGSETRFLAKEGRDRFMLCVSGTKFALSKAFTTEDDENTLSSPVIMLYDFNPIPLRRELASSVPASNSYGSRSEEEVKEERNVRLVMRSTLDIGGKLWKKPPVTCLPYRQTTAVLPKELAKGGGFRHVMMSEDALILVAHVGRSDVAYGVLTF
;
A
#
# COMPACT_ATOMS: atom_id res chain seq x y z
N MET A 1 49.18 -38.96 56.40
CA MET A 1 49.10 -38.68 54.96
C MET A 1 48.09 -37.57 54.78
N SER A 2 48.60 -36.35 54.84
CA SER A 2 47.92 -35.13 54.44
C SER A 2 48.01 -35.02 52.92
N VAL A 3 46.98 -34.51 52.25
CA VAL A 3 47.04 -33.72 50.98
C VAL A 3 45.61 -33.31 50.58
N GLU A 4 45.43 -31.99 50.52
CA GLU A 4 44.68 -31.15 49.56
C GLU A 4 43.23 -31.51 49.16
N SER A 5 42.28 -30.65 49.52
CA SER A 5 41.15 -30.27 48.66
C SER A 5 40.48 -28.98 49.16
N GLY A 6 41.18 -27.86 49.04
CA GLY A 6 40.68 -26.56 49.46
C GLY A 6 41.25 -25.43 48.61
N GLU A 7 40.99 -25.46 47.30
CA GLU A 7 41.26 -24.33 46.38
C GLU A 7 40.71 -24.69 44.99
N ARG A 8 39.40 -24.54 44.75
CA ARG A 8 38.84 -24.60 43.37
C ARG A 8 37.48 -23.94 43.12
N SER A 9 36.87 -23.25 44.10
CA SER A 9 35.55 -22.61 43.90
C SER A 9 35.56 -21.08 43.85
N GLU A 10 36.64 -20.40 44.22
CA GLU A 10 36.71 -18.93 44.15
C GLU A 10 37.17 -18.39 42.79
N GLY A 11 38.04 -19.11 42.07
CA GLY A 11 38.55 -18.66 40.75
C GLY A 11 37.50 -18.62 39.63
N THR A 12 36.48 -19.49 39.67
CA THR A 12 35.43 -19.56 38.64
C THR A 12 34.37 -18.48 38.83
N ARG A 13 34.15 -18.02 40.07
CA ARG A 13 33.13 -17.03 40.41
C ARG A 13 33.60 -15.60 40.13
N ILE A 14 34.88 -15.31 40.40
CA ILE A 14 35.53 -14.03 40.06
C ILE A 14 35.62 -13.84 38.54
N GLY A 15 35.91 -14.91 37.78
CA GLY A 15 35.95 -14.84 36.30
C GLY A 15 34.58 -14.60 35.66
N MET A 16 33.49 -15.03 36.29
CA MET A 16 32.12 -14.84 35.81
C MET A 16 31.60 -13.43 36.12
N GLU A 17 31.90 -12.90 37.31
CA GLU A 17 31.59 -11.50 37.68
C GLU A 17 32.42 -10.49 36.87
N GLU A 18 33.71 -10.76 36.60
CA GLU A 18 34.51 -9.92 35.70
C GLU A 18 34.00 -9.99 34.25
N PHE A 19 33.52 -11.15 33.79
CA PHE A 19 32.97 -11.29 32.45
C PHE A 19 31.61 -10.58 32.31
N GLU A 20 30.73 -10.69 33.31
CA GLU A 20 29.46 -9.95 33.36
C GLU A 20 29.68 -8.44 33.51
N MET A 21 30.65 -7.98 34.31
CA MET A 21 31.02 -6.56 34.38
C MET A 21 31.60 -6.04 33.06
N ARG A 22 32.48 -6.82 32.41
CA ARG A 22 33.05 -6.44 31.10
C ARG A 22 31.97 -6.42 30.02
N GLN A 23 31.03 -7.37 30.01
CA GLN A 23 29.88 -7.34 29.11
C GLN A 23 28.95 -6.16 29.41
N SER A 24 28.62 -5.89 30.67
CA SER A 24 27.79 -4.75 31.09
C SER A 24 28.43 -3.41 30.73
N ASN A 25 29.74 -3.24 30.93
CA ASN A 25 30.47 -2.04 30.54
C ASN A 25 30.61 -1.90 29.02
N THR A 26 30.81 -3.00 28.29
CA THR A 26 30.84 -2.97 26.82
C THR A 26 29.47 -2.58 26.26
N CYS A 27 28.38 -3.12 26.83
CA CYS A 27 27.02 -2.74 26.47
C CYS A 27 26.70 -1.28 26.80
N ARG A 28 27.23 -0.74 27.91
CA ARG A 28 27.09 0.69 28.25
C ARG A 28 27.87 1.59 27.30
N LEU A 29 29.12 1.27 27.01
CA LEU A 29 29.95 2.05 26.09
C LEU A 29 29.38 2.04 24.66
N LEU A 30 28.98 0.87 24.16
CA LEU A 30 28.34 0.76 22.85
C LEU A 30 27.02 1.53 22.82
N ARG A 31 26.22 1.45 23.90
CA ARG A 31 25.00 2.24 24.03
C ARG A 31 25.30 3.74 24.03
N GLU A 32 26.33 4.19 24.74
CA GLU A 32 26.74 5.59 24.77
C GLU A 32 27.19 6.07 23.38
N VAL A 33 27.96 5.26 22.64
CA VAL A 33 28.34 5.57 21.25
C VAL A 33 27.11 5.70 20.35
N VAL A 34 26.15 4.77 20.49
CA VAL A 34 24.88 4.82 19.75
C VAL A 34 24.06 6.05 20.13
N ASP A 35 23.93 6.36 21.42
CA ASP A 35 23.11 7.46 21.93
C ASP A 35 23.71 8.83 21.57
N LEU A 36 25.03 8.95 21.48
CA LEU A 36 25.73 10.19 21.14
C LEU A 36 25.94 10.41 19.63
N SER A 37 25.91 9.35 18.80
CA SER A 37 26.07 9.49 17.35
C SER A 37 24.74 9.76 16.66
N VAL A 38 24.59 10.96 16.10
CA VAL A 38 23.42 11.38 15.33
C VAL A 38 23.23 10.50 14.08
N GLU A 39 24.32 10.07 13.44
CA GLU A 39 24.30 9.22 12.26
C GLU A 39 23.78 7.80 12.58
N LEU A 40 24.20 7.23 13.71
CA LEU A 40 23.70 5.94 14.15
C LEU A 40 22.22 6.03 14.55
N GLN A 41 21.85 7.05 15.31
CA GLN A 41 20.44 7.31 15.65
C GLN A 41 19.58 7.44 14.39
N TYR A 42 20.06 8.17 13.37
CA TYR A 42 19.33 8.33 12.12
C TYR A 42 19.11 7.01 11.37
N LYS A 43 20.16 6.20 11.23
CA LYS A 43 20.03 4.87 10.59
C LYS A 43 19.09 3.94 11.36
N ILE A 44 19.17 3.96 12.68
CA ILE A 44 18.29 3.17 13.56
C ILE A 44 16.84 3.60 13.35
N GLU A 45 16.56 4.91 13.39
CA GLU A 45 15.19 5.41 13.24
C GLU A 45 14.63 5.15 11.84
N LEU A 46 15.43 5.24 10.78
CA LEU A 46 15.02 4.86 9.42
C LEU A 46 14.57 3.38 9.36
N ASP A 47 15.35 2.48 9.95
CA ASP A 47 15.01 1.05 9.91
C ASP A 47 13.78 0.73 10.78
N VAL A 48 13.60 1.47 11.87
CA VAL A 48 12.43 1.38 12.75
C VAL A 48 11.17 1.84 12.04
N THR A 49 11.22 2.93 11.29
CA THR A 49 10.06 3.46 10.56
C THR A 49 9.86 2.80 9.20
N LYS A 50 10.76 1.90 8.78
CA LYS A 50 10.78 1.29 7.44
C LYS A 50 10.84 2.34 6.33
N MET A 51 11.68 3.33 6.54
CA MET A 51 11.99 4.39 5.59
C MET A 51 13.42 4.27 5.08
N SER A 52 13.68 4.87 3.93
CA SER A 52 14.98 4.96 3.30
C SER A 52 15.46 6.42 3.29
N ASP A 53 16.76 6.62 3.47
CA ASP A 53 17.41 7.93 3.30
C ASP A 53 17.30 8.38 1.85
N ASN A 54 17.15 9.68 1.63
CA ASN A 54 17.42 10.30 0.34
C ASN A 54 18.75 11.07 0.42
N PRO A 55 19.85 10.50 -0.11
CA PRO A 55 21.16 11.15 -0.10
C PRO A 55 21.17 12.51 -0.83
N SER A 56 20.23 12.73 -1.76
CA SER A 56 20.13 13.97 -2.54
C SER A 56 19.61 15.16 -1.73
N SER A 57 19.08 14.94 -0.53
CA SER A 57 18.61 16.03 0.33
C SER A 57 19.79 16.89 0.80
N ASN A 58 19.62 18.21 0.78
CA ASN A 58 20.63 19.16 1.24
C ASN A 58 20.66 19.32 2.77
N LEU A 59 19.75 18.66 3.50
CA LEU A 59 19.64 18.75 4.95
C LEU A 59 20.75 17.95 5.65
N SER A 60 21.22 18.46 6.78
CA SER A 60 22.13 17.74 7.66
C SER A 60 21.46 16.49 8.25
N VAL A 61 22.26 15.49 8.64
CA VAL A 61 21.74 14.25 9.24
C VAL A 61 20.91 14.54 10.50
N GLY A 62 21.32 15.53 11.31
CA GLY A 62 20.57 15.97 12.48
C GLY A 62 19.18 16.52 12.12
N GLU A 63 19.08 17.36 11.10
CA GLU A 63 17.79 17.88 10.62
C GLU A 63 16.91 16.76 10.05
N ARG A 64 17.48 15.82 9.29
CA ARG A 64 16.75 14.66 8.75
C ARG A 64 16.20 13.79 9.88
N LEU A 65 16.99 13.53 10.93
CA LEU A 65 16.57 12.79 12.12
C LEU A 65 15.44 13.51 12.87
N SER A 66 15.57 14.82 13.10
CA SER A 66 14.52 15.61 13.75
C SER A 66 13.20 15.55 12.98
N ARG A 67 13.28 15.68 11.65
CA ARG A 67 12.11 15.58 10.75
C ARG A 67 11.50 14.18 10.74
N LEU A 68 12.31 13.13 10.75
CA LEU A 68 11.85 11.74 10.80
C LEU A 68 11.08 11.45 12.08
N LYS A 69 11.61 11.90 13.23
CA LYS A 69 10.93 11.77 14.52
C LYS A 69 9.62 12.55 14.57
N ALA A 70 9.60 13.76 14.02
CA ALA A 70 8.38 14.57 13.94
C ALA A 70 7.31 13.90 13.06
N HIS A 71 7.70 13.38 11.89
CA HIS A 71 6.82 12.62 10.99
C HIS A 71 6.23 11.40 11.70
N GLN A 72 7.07 10.63 12.37
CA GLN A 72 6.65 9.44 13.09
C GLN A 72 5.64 9.75 14.21
N GLU A 73 5.92 10.77 15.02
CA GLU A 73 5.03 11.14 16.13
C GLU A 73 3.70 11.69 15.62
N ALA A 74 3.71 12.49 14.55
CA ALA A 74 2.49 13.02 13.92
C ALA A 74 1.58 11.89 13.41
N TRP A 75 2.12 10.91 12.67
CA TRP A 75 1.35 9.75 12.20
C TRP A 75 0.91 8.82 13.33
N LYS A 76 1.76 8.63 14.34
CA LYS A 76 1.44 7.81 15.50
C LYS A 76 0.26 8.40 16.29
N ASN A 77 0.20 9.71 16.47
CA ASN A 77 -0.85 10.33 17.27
C ASN A 77 -2.04 10.83 16.43
N LEU A 78 -1.97 10.69 15.10
CA LEU A 78 -2.89 11.33 14.16
C LEU A 78 -3.00 12.86 14.40
N GLU A 79 -1.85 13.51 14.59
CA GLU A 79 -1.74 14.96 14.80
C GLU A 79 -1.37 15.65 13.48
N TRP A 80 -2.38 16.09 12.72
CA TRP A 80 -2.17 16.91 11.53
C TRP A 80 -1.90 18.37 11.88
N ARG A 81 -1.16 19.06 11.02
CA ARG A 81 -0.69 20.43 11.26
C ARG A 81 -1.43 21.47 10.44
N GLN A 82 -1.84 21.13 9.22
CA GLN A 82 -2.60 22.04 8.36
C GLN A 82 -3.82 21.33 7.80
N GLU A 83 -4.87 22.12 7.69
CA GLU A 83 -6.13 21.78 7.02
C GLU A 83 -6.23 22.65 5.78
N VAL A 84 -6.12 22.03 4.61
CA VAL A 84 -6.26 22.74 3.33
C VAL A 84 -7.55 22.26 2.68
N PRO A 85 -8.61 23.08 2.63
CA PRO A 85 -9.74 22.79 1.79
C PRO A 85 -9.30 22.93 0.34
N LEU A 86 -9.41 21.87 -0.46
CA LEU A 86 -9.32 22.03 -1.91
C LEU A 86 -10.65 22.60 -2.39
N PRO A 87 -10.65 23.54 -3.34
CA PRO A 87 -11.88 24.07 -3.88
C PRO A 87 -12.74 22.91 -4.42
N PRO A 88 -14.06 22.94 -4.21
CA PRO A 88 -14.93 21.93 -4.79
C PRO A 88 -14.76 21.97 -6.29
N LEU A 89 -14.29 20.86 -6.83
CA LEU A 89 -14.23 20.63 -8.25
C LEU A 89 -15.30 19.60 -8.58
N ASP A 90 -15.87 19.70 -9.77
CA ASP A 90 -16.75 18.70 -10.36
C ASP A 90 -15.95 17.97 -11.46
N PRO A 91 -14.91 17.19 -11.08
CA PRO A 91 -14.09 16.50 -12.05
C PRO A 91 -14.81 15.24 -12.55
N ASP A 92 -14.71 14.99 -13.85
CA ASP A 92 -15.12 13.71 -14.43
C ASP A 92 -14.12 12.60 -14.07
N ILE A 93 -12.85 12.98 -13.89
CA ILE A 93 -11.72 12.10 -13.67
C ILE A 93 -10.76 12.68 -12.63
N TRP A 94 -10.17 11.80 -11.82
CA TRP A 94 -9.18 12.16 -10.82
C TRP A 94 -8.25 10.98 -10.55
N GLU A 95 -7.05 11.28 -10.04
CA GLU A 95 -6.09 10.29 -9.56
C GLU A 95 -5.26 10.89 -8.42
N LEU A 96 -4.93 10.08 -7.41
CA LEU A 96 -4.03 10.46 -6.32
C LEU A 96 -2.87 9.46 -6.25
N GLN A 97 -1.65 9.93 -6.46
CA GLN A 97 -0.45 9.10 -6.35
C GLN A 97 0.72 9.91 -5.80
N GLY A 98 1.49 9.33 -4.88
CA GLY A 98 2.74 9.94 -4.40
C GLY A 98 2.57 11.33 -3.78
N GLY A 99 1.42 11.64 -3.19
CA GLY A 99 1.11 12.97 -2.65
C GLY A 99 0.79 14.02 -3.73
N VAL A 100 0.50 13.61 -4.96
CA VAL A 100 0.03 14.47 -6.04
C VAL A 100 -1.39 14.06 -6.40
N LEU A 101 -2.31 15.03 -6.46
CA LEU A 101 -3.70 14.86 -6.89
C LEU A 101 -3.85 15.49 -8.28
N ALA A 102 -4.25 14.71 -9.27
CA ALA A 102 -4.67 15.21 -10.58
C ALA A 102 -6.19 15.11 -10.67
N GLN A 103 -6.85 16.15 -11.16
CA GLN A 103 -8.29 16.19 -11.32
C GLN A 103 -8.68 17.10 -12.48
N GLY A 104 -9.76 16.76 -13.20
CA GLY A 104 -10.20 17.58 -14.31
C GLY A 104 -11.44 17.06 -15.01
N LYS A 105 -11.80 17.73 -16.11
CA LYS A 105 -12.87 17.30 -17.01
C LYS A 105 -12.26 16.64 -18.25
N CYS A 106 -12.92 15.61 -18.77
CA CYS A 106 -12.40 14.75 -19.82
C CYS A 106 -11.85 15.52 -21.04
N GLU A 107 -12.47 16.65 -21.42
CA GLU A 107 -12.09 17.45 -22.60
C GLU A 107 -11.23 18.69 -22.29
N GLN A 108 -11.12 19.11 -21.03
CA GLN A 108 -10.55 20.41 -20.65
C GLN A 108 -9.10 20.33 -20.15
N GLY A 109 -8.62 19.11 -19.86
CA GLY A 109 -7.32 18.86 -19.26
C GLY A 109 -7.41 18.66 -17.74
N LEU A 110 -6.25 18.67 -17.09
CA LEU A 110 -6.10 18.35 -15.67
C LEU A 110 -5.47 19.52 -14.92
N THR A 111 -5.99 19.79 -13.73
CA THR A 111 -5.28 20.57 -12.70
C THR A 111 -4.60 19.58 -11.77
N VAL A 112 -3.31 19.79 -11.55
CA VAL A 112 -2.45 18.91 -10.76
C VAL A 112 -1.96 19.66 -9.54
N THR A 113 -2.21 19.09 -8.37
CA THR A 113 -1.85 19.66 -7.07
C THR A 113 -0.91 18.71 -6.35
N GLN A 114 0.35 19.12 -6.14
CA GLN A 114 1.24 18.49 -5.18
C GLN A 114 0.82 18.91 -3.78
N LEU A 115 0.44 17.93 -2.95
CA LEU A 115 0.07 18.14 -1.56
C LEU A 115 1.31 18.47 -0.73
N GLY A 116 1.14 19.37 0.23
CA GLY A 116 2.19 19.71 1.19
C GLY A 116 2.46 18.58 2.18
N GLY A 117 3.67 18.59 2.75
CA GLY A 117 4.07 17.65 3.81
C GLY A 117 5.01 18.35 4.78
N ASP A 118 4.49 18.74 5.94
CA ASP A 118 5.19 19.63 6.88
C ASP A 118 6.43 18.96 7.47
N SER A 119 6.29 17.71 7.92
CA SER A 119 7.39 16.99 8.55
C SER A 119 8.54 16.71 7.57
N ARG A 120 8.24 16.54 6.27
CA ARG A 120 9.25 16.35 5.21
C ARG A 120 9.67 17.64 4.52
N GLY A 121 8.98 18.75 4.77
CA GLY A 121 9.19 20.06 4.15
C GLY A 121 8.86 20.08 2.65
N ILE A 122 7.80 19.37 2.26
CA ILE A 122 7.29 19.34 0.90
C ILE A 122 6.35 20.53 0.71
N PRO A 123 6.63 21.44 -0.24
CA PRO A 123 5.76 22.57 -0.50
C PRO A 123 4.53 22.14 -1.31
N THR A 124 3.40 22.77 -1.03
CA THR A 124 2.23 22.71 -1.91
C THR A 124 2.54 23.40 -3.24
N ARG A 125 2.20 22.75 -4.36
CA ARG A 125 2.35 23.33 -5.71
C ARG A 125 1.14 22.96 -6.55
N GLU A 126 0.81 23.82 -7.50
CA GLU A 126 -0.27 23.59 -8.45
C GLU A 126 0.20 23.97 -9.85
N TRP A 127 -0.17 23.15 -10.84
CA TRP A 127 0.06 23.43 -12.25
C TRP A 127 -1.03 22.78 -13.08
N ASP A 128 -1.17 23.24 -14.32
CA ASP A 128 -2.17 22.74 -15.26
C ASP A 128 -1.52 21.94 -16.39
N VAL A 129 -2.15 20.83 -16.74
CA VAL A 129 -1.88 20.05 -17.95
C VAL A 129 -3.04 20.22 -18.92
N LYS A 130 -2.86 21.13 -19.89
CA LYS A 130 -3.89 21.55 -20.85
C LYS A 130 -3.52 21.17 -22.28
N ASN A 131 -4.50 21.31 -23.19
CA ASN A 131 -4.31 21.16 -24.64
C ASN A 131 -3.80 19.77 -25.06
N LEU A 132 -4.32 18.72 -24.44
CA LEU A 132 -3.92 17.34 -24.75
C LEU A 132 -4.34 16.90 -26.17
N GLY A 133 -5.39 17.53 -26.72
CA GLY A 133 -5.87 17.31 -28.08
C GLY A 133 -6.79 16.11 -28.24
N PHE A 134 -7.19 15.48 -27.12
CA PHE A 134 -8.09 14.34 -27.07
C PHE A 134 -8.89 14.30 -25.76
N ALA A 135 -9.98 13.53 -25.77
CA ALA A 135 -10.79 13.29 -24.58
C ALA A 135 -10.19 12.18 -23.73
N ILE A 136 -10.01 12.44 -22.44
CA ILE A 136 -9.46 11.48 -21.48
C ILE A 136 -10.58 10.59 -20.96
N SER A 137 -10.42 9.27 -21.12
CA SER A 137 -11.35 8.26 -20.58
C SER A 137 -10.95 7.79 -19.19
N ASP A 138 -9.66 7.71 -18.90
CA ASP A 138 -9.11 7.34 -17.58
C ASP A 138 -7.64 7.81 -17.48
N LEU A 139 -7.07 7.82 -16.28
CA LEU A 139 -5.69 8.23 -16.07
C LEU A 139 -4.98 7.49 -14.93
N ALA A 140 -3.65 7.47 -15.01
CA ALA A 140 -2.78 7.17 -13.89
C ALA A 140 -1.51 8.00 -14.00
N MET A 141 -0.75 8.10 -12.92
CA MET A 141 0.49 8.86 -12.93
C MET A 141 1.54 8.24 -12.03
N ASP A 142 2.79 8.57 -12.33
CA ASP A 142 3.93 8.33 -11.47
C ASP A 142 4.74 9.63 -11.34
N PRO A 143 4.48 10.43 -10.29
CA PRO A 143 5.18 11.69 -10.08
C PRO A 143 6.70 11.55 -9.90
N ALA A 144 7.17 10.40 -9.42
CA ALA A 144 8.61 10.13 -9.26
C ALA A 144 9.35 10.15 -10.59
N GLN A 145 8.66 9.72 -11.65
CA GLN A 145 9.22 9.61 -13.00
C GLN A 145 8.75 10.73 -13.93
N ASP A 146 8.02 11.73 -13.41
CA ASP A 146 7.32 12.75 -14.22
C ASP A 146 6.40 12.13 -15.28
N LEU A 147 5.79 10.96 -14.99
CA LEU A 147 4.97 10.21 -15.94
C LEU A 147 3.48 10.45 -15.69
N LEU A 148 2.76 10.75 -16.77
CA LEU A 148 1.30 10.80 -16.84
C LEU A 148 0.83 9.84 -17.94
N VAL A 149 0.00 8.88 -17.56
CA VAL A 149 -0.63 7.91 -18.47
C VAL A 149 -2.08 8.29 -18.66
N LEU A 150 -2.51 8.46 -19.91
CA LEU A 150 -3.87 8.85 -20.26
C LEU A 150 -4.47 7.87 -21.23
N ILE A 151 -5.72 7.47 -20.99
CA ILE A 151 -6.47 6.59 -21.87
C ILE A 151 -7.35 7.43 -22.79
N GLU A 152 -7.23 7.19 -24.09
CA GLU A 152 -8.09 7.72 -25.13
C GLU A 152 -8.78 6.54 -25.84
N VAL A 153 -10.10 6.58 -25.94
CA VAL A 153 -10.89 5.59 -26.68
C VAL A 153 -11.30 6.19 -28.01
N HIS A 154 -10.88 5.57 -29.10
CA HIS A 154 -11.29 5.91 -30.46
C HIS A 154 -12.35 4.95 -30.97
N ASP A 155 -13.42 5.49 -31.53
CA ASP A 155 -14.33 4.76 -32.41
C ASP A 155 -13.72 4.73 -33.82
N VAL A 156 -13.25 3.56 -34.24
CA VAL A 156 -12.83 3.33 -35.62
C VAL A 156 -14.09 2.92 -36.39
N GLN A 157 -14.67 3.88 -37.10
CA GLN A 157 -15.84 3.62 -37.94
C GLN A 157 -15.52 2.56 -39.02
N GLY A 158 -15.90 1.32 -38.75
CA GLY A 158 -15.88 0.19 -39.68
C GLY A 158 -17.23 -0.55 -39.65
N PRO A 159 -17.95 -0.72 -40.78
CA PRO A 159 -19.12 -1.58 -40.82
C PRO A 159 -18.72 -3.07 -40.83
N PRO A 160 -19.46 -3.99 -40.16
CA PRO A 160 -20.77 -3.81 -39.52
C PRO A 160 -20.75 -3.68 -37.98
N VAL A 161 -19.58 -3.73 -37.33
CA VAL A 161 -19.44 -3.65 -35.85
C VAL A 161 -18.40 -2.56 -35.55
N PRO A 162 -18.71 -1.57 -34.68
CA PRO A 162 -17.75 -0.54 -34.32
C PRO A 162 -16.51 -1.19 -33.68
N GLU A 163 -15.35 -0.98 -34.28
CA GLU A 163 -14.07 -1.39 -33.72
C GLU A 163 -13.55 -0.25 -32.85
N TYR A 164 -13.28 -0.54 -31.59
CA TYR A 164 -12.74 0.45 -30.67
C TYR A 164 -11.26 0.22 -30.45
N VAL A 165 -10.50 1.30 -30.55
CA VAL A 165 -9.06 1.28 -30.33
C VAL A 165 -8.76 2.12 -29.11
N CYS A 166 -8.15 1.49 -28.12
CA CYS A 166 -7.64 2.17 -26.94
C CYS A 166 -6.21 2.66 -27.21
N ARG A 167 -5.98 3.96 -27.05
CA ARG A 167 -4.66 4.57 -27.06
C ARG A 167 -4.26 4.95 -25.64
N THR A 168 -3.10 4.48 -25.23
CA THR A 168 -2.52 4.76 -23.93
C THR A 168 -1.38 5.75 -24.11
N HIS A 169 -1.67 7.04 -23.90
CA HIS A 169 -0.70 8.12 -24.09
C HIS A 169 0.30 8.18 -22.94
N LEU A 170 1.57 8.36 -23.27
CA LEU A 170 2.67 8.52 -22.32
C LEU A 170 3.15 9.96 -22.36
N ARG A 171 2.74 10.75 -21.36
CA ARG A 171 3.01 12.19 -21.26
C ARG A 171 3.85 12.51 -20.03
N LYS A 172 4.42 13.72 -20.01
CA LYS A 172 5.04 14.30 -18.83
C LYS A 172 3.97 14.87 -17.90
N LEU A 173 4.01 14.51 -16.63
CA LEU A 173 3.08 15.03 -15.63
C LEU A 173 3.24 16.55 -15.44
N SER A 174 4.47 17.05 -15.55
CA SER A 174 4.82 18.47 -15.39
C SER A 174 4.35 19.38 -16.52
N SER A 175 4.09 18.85 -17.73
CA SER A 175 3.89 19.69 -18.93
C SER A 175 2.88 19.16 -19.95
N GLY A 176 2.42 17.92 -19.84
CA GLY A 176 1.54 17.27 -20.82
C GLY A 176 2.21 16.88 -22.14
N GLN A 177 3.49 17.18 -22.34
CA GLN A 177 4.23 16.83 -23.56
C GLN A 177 4.55 15.33 -23.62
N PRO A 178 4.85 14.74 -24.79
CA PRO A 178 5.30 13.35 -24.89
C PRO A 178 6.46 13.05 -23.94
N HIS A 179 6.41 11.88 -23.28
CA HIS A 179 7.41 11.52 -22.29
C HIS A 179 8.75 11.16 -22.95
N ASN A 180 9.86 11.76 -22.49
CA ASN A 180 11.17 11.60 -23.13
C ASN A 180 11.68 10.15 -23.12
N LEU A 181 11.40 9.39 -22.04
CA LEU A 181 11.78 7.97 -21.95
C LEU A 181 10.94 7.05 -22.86
N ALA A 182 9.86 7.56 -23.45
CA ALA A 182 9.04 6.85 -24.43
C ALA A 182 9.33 7.31 -25.87
N SER A 183 10.52 7.85 -26.14
CA SER A 183 10.90 8.39 -27.45
C SER A 183 10.91 7.36 -28.59
N TRP A 184 10.85 6.06 -28.25
CA TRP A 184 10.72 4.97 -29.20
C TRP A 184 9.35 4.96 -29.91
N CYS A 185 8.33 5.63 -29.36
CA CYS A 185 7.01 5.79 -29.95
C CYS A 185 6.83 7.25 -30.40
N PRO A 186 7.03 7.58 -31.69
CA PRO A 186 6.91 8.95 -32.19
C PRO A 186 5.51 9.55 -31.99
N ASP A 187 4.47 8.71 -32.05
CA ASP A 187 3.08 9.12 -31.84
C ASP A 187 2.76 9.35 -30.34
N GLY A 188 3.61 8.82 -29.44
CA GLY A 188 3.54 9.00 -28.00
C GLY A 188 2.40 8.25 -27.31
N PHE A 189 1.93 7.14 -27.89
CA PHE A 189 0.93 6.25 -27.29
C PHE A 189 1.12 4.77 -27.63
N LEU A 190 0.73 3.90 -26.70
CA LEU A 190 0.55 2.46 -26.96
C LEU A 190 -0.83 2.23 -27.55
N THR A 191 -0.98 1.21 -28.40
CA THR A 191 -2.28 0.85 -28.98
C THR A 191 -2.69 -0.54 -28.52
N HIS A 192 -3.94 -0.67 -28.09
CA HIS A 192 -4.57 -1.95 -27.79
C HIS A 192 -6.00 -1.97 -28.34
N GLN A 193 -6.39 -3.09 -28.95
CA GLN A 193 -7.74 -3.31 -29.47
C GLN A 193 -8.34 -4.48 -28.68
N PRO A 194 -9.23 -4.21 -27.72
CA PRO A 194 -9.87 -5.28 -26.95
C PRO A 194 -10.86 -6.07 -27.79
N GLU A 195 -11.01 -7.37 -27.53
CA GLU A 195 -11.86 -8.25 -28.34
C GLU A 195 -13.36 -7.91 -28.21
N ASP A 196 -13.82 -7.59 -27.00
CA ASP A 196 -15.25 -7.36 -26.69
C ASP A 196 -15.53 -5.98 -26.08
N PHE A 197 -14.91 -4.93 -26.64
CA PHE A 197 -14.98 -3.57 -26.07
C PHE A 197 -16.41 -3.09 -25.74
N SER A 198 -16.58 -2.47 -24.57
CA SER A 198 -17.75 -1.66 -24.25
C SER A 198 -17.32 -0.26 -23.80
N PRO A 199 -18.02 0.82 -24.24
CA PRO A 199 -17.72 2.20 -23.86
C PRO A 199 -17.93 2.47 -22.36
N THR A 200 -18.58 1.55 -21.65
CA THR A 200 -18.78 1.63 -20.18
C THR A 200 -17.71 0.89 -19.39
N TRP A 201 -16.68 0.35 -20.06
CA TRP A 201 -15.59 -0.34 -19.39
C TRP A 201 -14.86 0.56 -18.40
N ARG A 202 -14.50 -0.05 -17.28
CA ARG A 202 -13.58 0.54 -16.32
C ARG A 202 -12.18 0.06 -16.65
N TYR A 203 -11.21 0.92 -16.42
CA TYR A 203 -9.81 0.57 -16.51
C TYR A 203 -9.26 0.42 -15.09
N LYS A 204 -8.28 -0.47 -14.95
CA LYS A 204 -7.37 -0.41 -13.82
C LYS A 204 -5.97 -0.26 -14.36
N ILE A 205 -5.34 0.85 -14.00
CA ILE A 205 -4.00 1.21 -14.44
C ILE A 205 -3.10 1.15 -13.22
N GLN A 206 -1.95 0.50 -13.34
CA GLN A 206 -0.90 0.60 -12.33
C GLN A 206 0.47 0.75 -12.97
N ILE A 207 1.32 1.52 -12.31
CA ILE A 207 2.68 1.81 -12.74
C ILE A 207 3.63 1.37 -11.62
N ALA A 208 4.65 0.60 -11.95
CA ALA A 208 5.72 0.20 -11.03
C ALA A 208 7.06 0.26 -11.75
N GLY A 209 7.82 1.34 -11.53
CA GLY A 209 9.06 1.60 -12.25
C GLY A 209 8.83 1.65 -13.76
N GLN A 210 9.48 0.74 -14.50
CA GLN A 210 9.33 0.62 -15.96
C GLN A 210 8.08 -0.17 -16.39
N MET A 211 7.35 -0.80 -15.47
CA MET A 211 6.17 -1.60 -15.79
C MET A 211 4.90 -0.74 -15.78
N LEU A 212 4.06 -0.93 -16.80
CA LEU A 212 2.71 -0.37 -16.91
C LEU A 212 1.73 -1.51 -17.14
N GLY A 213 0.86 -1.77 -16.15
CA GLY A 213 -0.22 -2.74 -16.25
C GLY A 213 -1.55 -2.04 -16.50
N LEU A 214 -2.34 -2.55 -17.44
CA LEU A 214 -3.65 -2.02 -17.79
C LEU A 214 -4.66 -3.16 -17.95
N ALA A 215 -5.68 -3.17 -17.11
CA ALA A 215 -6.82 -4.06 -17.26
C ALA A 215 -7.96 -3.37 -17.99
N PHE A 216 -8.51 -4.03 -19.01
CA PHE A 216 -9.57 -3.54 -19.88
C PHE A 216 -10.86 -4.30 -19.58
N GLY A 217 -11.85 -3.59 -19.01
CA GLY A 217 -13.12 -4.19 -18.61
C GLY A 217 -13.00 -5.29 -17.55
N GLY A 218 -11.79 -5.58 -17.07
CA GLY A 218 -11.47 -6.71 -16.20
C GLY A 218 -11.44 -8.09 -16.87
N HIS A 219 -11.48 -8.13 -18.20
CA HIS A 219 -11.33 -9.38 -18.97
C HIS A 219 -9.91 -9.56 -19.48
N GLU A 220 -9.30 -8.47 -19.94
CA GLU A 220 -7.96 -8.48 -20.49
C GLU A 220 -7.01 -7.67 -19.60
N LEU A 221 -5.81 -8.17 -19.37
CA LEU A 221 -4.72 -7.45 -18.72
C LEU A 221 -3.50 -7.48 -19.64
N VAL A 222 -3.01 -6.29 -19.98
CA VAL A 222 -1.75 -6.14 -20.72
C VAL A 222 -0.74 -5.41 -19.84
N VAL A 223 0.46 -5.96 -19.78
CA VAL A 223 1.59 -5.36 -19.07
C VAL A 223 2.67 -5.01 -20.08
N TRP A 224 3.05 -3.74 -20.13
CA TRP A 224 4.15 -3.24 -20.95
C TRP A 224 5.34 -2.83 -20.09
N ASN A 225 6.52 -2.91 -20.68
CA ASN A 225 7.59 -1.98 -20.35
C ASN A 225 7.31 -0.68 -21.10
N TRP A 226 6.83 0.36 -20.42
CA TRP A 226 6.41 1.60 -21.08
C TRP A 226 7.57 2.41 -21.67
N MET A 227 8.79 2.21 -21.16
CA MET A 227 10.00 2.88 -21.65
C MET A 227 10.53 2.24 -22.95
N THR A 228 10.14 1.01 -23.27
CA THR A 228 10.60 0.31 -24.48
C THR A 228 9.47 -0.10 -25.42
N GLY A 229 8.22 -0.06 -24.95
CA GLY A 229 7.05 -0.56 -25.68
C GLY A 229 6.89 -2.08 -25.67
N THR A 230 7.82 -2.79 -25.04
CA THR A 230 7.82 -4.26 -25.03
C THR A 230 6.65 -4.78 -24.22
N ILE A 231 5.87 -5.69 -24.80
CA ILE A 231 4.80 -6.38 -24.08
C ILE A 231 5.43 -7.45 -23.19
N MET A 232 5.25 -7.29 -21.89
CA MET A 232 5.78 -8.20 -20.88
C MET A 232 4.82 -9.36 -20.67
N ARG A 233 3.51 -9.07 -20.59
CA ARG A 233 2.45 -10.08 -20.43
C ARG A 233 1.13 -9.67 -21.06
N ARG A 234 0.38 -10.67 -21.52
CA ARG A 234 -1.02 -10.59 -21.97
C ARG A 234 -1.83 -11.72 -21.33
N LEU A 235 -2.75 -11.37 -20.46
CA LEU A 235 -3.57 -12.31 -19.70
C LEU A 235 -5.05 -12.04 -19.98
N THR A 236 -5.81 -13.09 -20.24
CA THR A 236 -7.27 -12.99 -20.39
C THR A 236 -7.98 -13.86 -19.35
N SER A 237 -9.16 -13.42 -18.91
CA SER A 237 -10.05 -14.20 -18.07
C SER A 237 -11.24 -14.67 -18.91
N ASN A 238 -11.46 -15.99 -18.94
CA ASN A 238 -12.66 -16.58 -19.56
C ASN A 238 -13.88 -16.56 -18.63
N LEU A 239 -13.70 -16.03 -17.42
CA LEU A 239 -14.72 -16.05 -16.39
C LEU A 239 -15.60 -14.80 -16.55
N TRP A 240 -16.90 -14.98 -16.29
CA TRP A 240 -17.89 -13.90 -16.35
C TRP A 240 -17.66 -12.81 -15.29
N TRP A 241 -16.75 -13.06 -14.34
CA TRP A 241 -16.33 -12.11 -13.34
C TRP A 241 -14.96 -11.53 -13.73
N ASN A 242 -14.82 -10.24 -13.49
CA ASN A 242 -13.77 -9.37 -14.01
C ASN A 242 -12.39 -9.54 -13.31
N ASP A 243 -11.82 -10.75 -13.27
CA ASP A 243 -10.61 -11.04 -12.47
C ASP A 243 -9.37 -10.23 -12.87
N CYS A 244 -9.26 -9.85 -14.14
CA CYS A 244 -8.09 -9.10 -14.60
C CYS A 244 -8.04 -7.69 -13.99
N ASP A 245 -9.13 -7.17 -13.39
CA ASP A 245 -9.13 -5.90 -12.65
C ASP A 245 -8.54 -6.03 -11.23
N SER A 246 -8.22 -7.25 -10.79
CA SER A 246 -7.81 -7.53 -9.42
C SER A 246 -6.34 -7.89 -9.33
N PHE A 247 -5.50 -7.01 -9.88
CA PHE A 247 -4.04 -7.13 -9.86
C PHE A 247 -3.36 -6.02 -9.04
N ALA A 248 -2.13 -6.29 -8.62
CA ALA A 248 -1.19 -5.29 -8.12
C ALA A 248 0.25 -5.61 -8.50
N PHE A 249 1.06 -4.59 -8.78
CA PHE A 249 2.52 -4.75 -8.72
C PHE A 249 2.98 -4.84 -7.26
N ILE A 250 3.68 -5.92 -6.92
CA ILE A 250 4.33 -6.09 -5.60
C ILE A 250 5.82 -5.72 -5.63
N SER A 251 6.35 -5.50 -6.84
CA SER A 251 7.66 -4.89 -7.13
C SER A 251 7.68 -4.47 -8.60
N ASP A 252 8.78 -3.89 -9.07
CA ASP A 252 9.04 -3.62 -10.49
C ASP A 252 9.24 -4.89 -11.36
N LYS A 253 9.29 -6.07 -10.74
CA LYS A 253 9.49 -7.38 -11.42
C LYS A 253 8.35 -8.36 -11.26
N TYR A 254 7.50 -8.19 -10.25
CA TYR A 254 6.47 -9.16 -9.90
C TYR A 254 5.10 -8.51 -9.82
N LEU A 255 4.15 -9.18 -10.48
CA LEU A 255 2.73 -8.83 -10.50
C LEU A 255 1.96 -9.89 -9.70
N ALA A 256 1.17 -9.47 -8.73
CA ALA A 256 0.18 -10.33 -8.05
C ALA A 256 -1.19 -10.12 -8.70
N LEU A 257 -1.95 -11.20 -8.88
CA LEU A 257 -3.30 -11.18 -9.42
C LEU A 257 -4.18 -12.13 -8.62
N ALA A 258 -5.34 -11.64 -8.19
CA ALA A 258 -6.33 -12.47 -7.52
C ALA A 258 -7.14 -13.26 -8.54
N HIS A 259 -7.24 -14.56 -8.32
CA HIS A 259 -7.97 -15.44 -9.23
C HIS A 259 -8.72 -16.51 -8.43
N PRO A 260 -9.96 -16.81 -8.76
CA PRO A 260 -10.67 -17.96 -8.23
C PRO A 260 -10.29 -19.23 -8.98
N ASP A 261 -9.79 -20.23 -8.26
CA ASP A 261 -9.52 -21.56 -8.78
C ASP A 261 -10.61 -22.55 -8.30
N SER A 262 -10.62 -23.75 -8.89
CA SER A 262 -11.39 -24.92 -8.52
C SER A 262 -11.34 -25.27 -7.02
N LEU A 263 -10.23 -24.96 -6.34
CA LEU A 263 -10.04 -25.21 -4.90
C LEU A 263 -10.49 -24.05 -4.00
N GLY A 264 -10.77 -22.88 -4.59
CA GLY A 264 -11.08 -21.63 -3.89
C GLY A 264 -10.28 -20.44 -4.43
N PRO A 265 -10.38 -19.27 -3.78
CA PRO A 265 -9.61 -18.10 -4.16
C PRO A 265 -8.11 -18.33 -3.99
N CYS A 266 -7.30 -17.78 -4.90
CA CYS A 266 -5.85 -17.78 -4.81
C CYS A 266 -5.26 -16.45 -5.29
N LEU A 267 -3.98 -16.23 -4.97
CA LEU A 267 -3.18 -15.16 -5.55
C LEU A 267 -2.11 -15.77 -6.43
N LYS A 268 -2.12 -15.43 -7.72
CA LYS A 268 -1.11 -15.81 -8.69
C LYS A 268 -0.07 -14.71 -8.80
N VAL A 269 1.20 -15.03 -8.62
CA VAL A 269 2.32 -14.10 -8.78
C VAL A 269 3.09 -14.43 -10.05
N PHE A 270 3.25 -13.45 -10.94
CA PHE A 270 3.94 -13.59 -12.21
C PHE A 270 5.23 -12.78 -12.22
N SER A 271 6.33 -13.37 -12.68
CA SER A 271 7.55 -12.64 -13.04
C SER A 271 7.40 -11.93 -14.39
N MET A 272 7.89 -10.69 -14.45
CA MET A 272 8.03 -9.85 -15.63
C MET A 272 9.43 -9.93 -16.24
N ASP A 273 10.28 -10.90 -15.88
CA ASP A 273 11.64 -10.99 -16.42
C ASP A 273 11.66 -11.48 -17.89
N ILE A 274 10.67 -12.29 -18.28
CA ILE A 274 10.56 -12.87 -19.62
C ILE A 274 9.36 -12.25 -20.34
N PRO A 275 9.59 -11.42 -21.38
CA PRO A 275 8.52 -10.88 -22.21
C PRO A 275 7.72 -11.99 -22.90
N SER A 276 6.40 -11.82 -22.95
CA SER A 276 5.49 -12.73 -23.62
C SER A 276 4.34 -11.95 -24.24
N ASP A 277 4.34 -11.89 -25.57
CA ASP A 277 3.30 -11.21 -26.36
C ASP A 277 2.11 -12.12 -26.72
N THR A 278 2.17 -13.39 -26.33
CA THR A 278 1.07 -14.33 -26.55
C THR A 278 -0.01 -14.17 -25.50
N TRP A 279 -1.26 -14.02 -25.94
CA TRP A 279 -2.42 -14.13 -25.06
C TRP A 279 -2.45 -15.49 -24.38
N THR A 280 -2.67 -15.50 -23.07
CA THR A 280 -2.82 -16.72 -22.28
C THR A 280 -3.96 -16.52 -21.29
N THR A 281 -4.81 -17.54 -21.12
CA THR A 281 -5.88 -17.47 -20.13
C THR A 281 -5.28 -17.59 -18.74
N LEU A 282 -5.92 -17.01 -17.72
CA LEU A 282 -5.42 -17.08 -16.34
C LEU A 282 -5.25 -18.52 -15.83
N GLU A 283 -6.05 -19.46 -16.32
CA GLU A 283 -5.98 -20.89 -15.99
C GLU A 283 -4.79 -21.57 -16.66
N ALA A 284 -4.49 -21.20 -17.91
CA ALA A 284 -3.39 -21.79 -18.68
C ALA A 284 -2.03 -21.13 -18.38
N ALA A 285 -2.03 -19.91 -17.83
CA ALA A 285 -0.81 -19.18 -17.50
C ALA A 285 -0.06 -19.88 -16.36
N THR A 286 1.26 -19.97 -16.48
CA THR A 286 2.14 -20.53 -15.45
C THR A 286 2.66 -19.41 -14.54
N PRO A 287 2.07 -19.21 -13.34
CA PRO A 287 2.61 -18.22 -12.39
C PRO A 287 3.93 -18.72 -11.79
N THR A 288 4.73 -17.79 -11.30
CA THR A 288 5.92 -18.09 -10.49
C THR A 288 5.53 -18.71 -9.16
N CYS A 289 4.46 -18.19 -8.54
CA CYS A 289 3.87 -18.77 -7.33
C CYS A 289 2.35 -18.67 -7.35
N THR A 290 1.66 -19.65 -6.78
CA THR A 290 0.23 -19.62 -6.49
C THR A 290 0.02 -19.74 -4.98
N PHE A 291 -0.55 -18.72 -4.36
CA PHE A 291 -0.84 -18.69 -2.93
C PHE A 291 -2.30 -19.04 -2.69
N HIS A 292 -2.53 -20.20 -2.08
CA HIS A 292 -3.88 -20.71 -1.85
C HIS A 292 -4.48 -20.16 -0.55
N TYR A 293 -5.76 -19.79 -0.60
CA TYR A 293 -6.54 -19.45 0.59
C TYR A 293 -7.11 -20.71 1.26
N PRO A 294 -7.59 -20.59 2.52
CA PRO A 294 -8.31 -21.69 3.15
C PRO A 294 -9.57 -22.05 2.37
N HIS A 295 -9.96 -23.32 2.44
CA HIS A 295 -11.16 -23.76 1.75
C HIS A 295 -12.43 -23.05 2.23
N LEU A 296 -13.21 -22.56 1.28
CA LEU A 296 -14.53 -21.96 1.51
C LEU A 296 -15.55 -22.99 1.98
N LYS A 297 -16.48 -22.61 2.88
CA LYS A 297 -17.62 -23.46 3.27
C LYS A 297 -18.48 -23.82 2.07
N ASN A 298 -18.70 -22.85 1.18
CA ASN A 298 -19.47 -23.00 -0.03
C ASN A 298 -18.62 -22.51 -1.22
N ALA A 299 -18.16 -23.45 -2.05
CA ALA A 299 -17.35 -23.12 -3.24
C ALA A 299 -18.12 -22.29 -4.28
N ALA A 300 -19.46 -22.31 -4.27
CA ALA A 300 -20.27 -21.44 -5.12
C ALA A 300 -20.31 -19.97 -4.64
N ARG A 301 -19.72 -19.67 -3.48
CA ARG A 301 -19.60 -18.31 -2.91
C ARG A 301 -18.15 -17.84 -2.94
N THR A 302 -17.55 -17.81 -4.12
CA THR A 302 -16.23 -17.21 -4.27
C THR A 302 -16.35 -15.70 -4.08
N PRO A 303 -15.71 -15.10 -3.05
CA PRO A 303 -15.79 -13.67 -2.84
C PRO A 303 -15.14 -12.93 -4.02
N ARG A 304 -15.68 -11.76 -4.37
CA ARG A 304 -14.96 -10.85 -5.26
C ARG A 304 -13.74 -10.36 -4.49
N ILE A 305 -12.57 -10.55 -5.07
CA ILE A 305 -11.33 -10.02 -4.51
C ILE A 305 -11.08 -8.67 -5.18
N ARG A 306 -10.61 -7.69 -4.43
CA ARG A 306 -10.02 -6.46 -4.97
C ARG A 306 -8.66 -6.29 -4.34
N ILE A 307 -7.68 -5.89 -5.12
CA ILE A 307 -6.34 -5.58 -4.64
C ILE A 307 -6.10 -4.07 -4.70
N ASP A 308 -5.70 -3.50 -3.57
CA ASP A 308 -5.22 -2.13 -3.42
C ASP A 308 -3.77 -2.15 -2.91
N SER A 309 -2.89 -1.41 -3.58
CA SER A 309 -1.46 -1.30 -3.25
C SER A 309 -0.91 0.05 -3.69
N SER A 310 0.14 0.51 -3.04
CA SER A 310 0.91 1.65 -3.51
C SER A 310 2.11 1.21 -4.33
N THR A 311 2.29 1.79 -5.51
CA THR A 311 3.30 1.29 -6.47
C THR A 311 4.38 2.30 -6.85
N SER A 312 4.24 3.59 -6.50
CA SER A 312 5.30 4.59 -6.69
C SER A 312 5.53 5.46 -5.46
N ARG A 313 6.77 5.45 -4.97
CA ARG A 313 7.21 6.14 -3.74
C ARG A 313 8.63 6.70 -3.81
N LEU A 314 9.30 6.54 -4.94
CA LEU A 314 10.64 7.10 -5.06
C LEU A 314 10.52 8.63 -5.13
N PRO A 315 11.37 9.37 -4.42
CA PRO A 315 11.41 10.80 -4.60
C PRO A 315 11.84 11.12 -6.04
N PRO A 316 11.26 12.14 -6.70
CA PRO A 316 11.70 12.56 -8.02
C PRO A 316 13.21 12.86 -8.05
N PRO A 317 13.88 12.69 -9.20
CA PRO A 317 15.27 13.11 -9.37
C PRO A 317 15.41 14.59 -8.97
N ASN A 318 16.38 14.90 -8.08
CA ASN A 318 16.63 16.23 -7.49
C ASN A 318 15.61 16.69 -6.43
N SER A 319 14.77 15.79 -5.91
CA SER A 319 13.93 16.10 -4.76
C SER A 319 14.77 16.33 -3.51
N ASN A 320 14.44 17.40 -2.77
CA ASN A 320 15.08 17.72 -1.49
C ASN A 320 14.43 16.99 -0.29
N VAL A 321 13.44 16.13 -0.55
CA VAL A 321 12.75 15.35 0.49
C VAL A 321 13.76 14.48 1.24
N PRO A 322 13.83 14.51 2.57
CA PRO A 322 14.91 13.89 3.33
C PRO A 322 14.88 12.35 3.37
N PHE A 323 13.69 11.76 3.32
CA PHE A 323 13.49 10.31 3.42
C PHE A 323 12.14 9.93 2.80
N TYR A 324 12.00 8.65 2.47
CA TYR A 324 10.79 8.09 1.85
C TYR A 324 10.51 6.67 2.33
N ALA A 325 9.26 6.23 2.25
CA ALA A 325 8.84 4.89 2.61
C ALA A 325 9.54 3.84 1.74
N ASN A 326 10.10 2.80 2.38
CA ASN A 326 10.78 1.73 1.68
C ASN A 326 9.76 0.84 0.93
N PRO A 327 9.81 0.76 -0.41
CA PRO A 327 8.87 -0.05 -1.20
C PRO A 327 8.86 -1.54 -0.82
N GLU A 328 9.96 -2.07 -0.29
CA GLU A 328 10.05 -3.48 0.14
C GLU A 328 9.26 -3.77 1.43
N SER A 329 8.83 -2.72 2.14
CA SER A 329 8.06 -2.83 3.39
C SER A 329 6.58 -2.57 3.21
N ASP A 330 6.11 -2.41 1.96
CA ASP A 330 4.72 -2.09 1.68
C ASP A 330 3.77 -3.25 2.05
N ILE A 331 2.51 -2.89 2.31
CA ILE A 331 1.42 -3.84 2.42
C ILE A 331 0.54 -3.79 1.18
N MET A 332 -0.06 -4.94 0.87
CA MET A 332 -1.13 -5.10 -0.09
C MET A 332 -2.42 -5.34 0.70
N LEU A 333 -3.46 -4.57 0.37
CA LEU A 333 -4.78 -4.70 0.99
C LEU A 333 -5.72 -5.39 0.02
N LEU A 334 -6.23 -6.54 0.43
CA LEU A 334 -7.24 -7.28 -0.31
C LEU A 334 -8.60 -7.09 0.33
N THR A 335 -9.61 -6.76 -0.47
CA THR A 335 -11.01 -6.82 -0.03
C THR A 335 -11.63 -8.10 -0.55
N LEU A 336 -12.07 -8.98 0.33
CA LEU A 336 -12.87 -10.15 0.01
C LEU A 336 -14.34 -9.78 0.26
N ASP A 337 -15.10 -9.57 -0.80
CA ASP A 337 -16.52 -9.22 -0.73
C ASP A 337 -17.38 -10.44 -1.08
N ASP A 338 -18.01 -11.03 -0.06
CA ASP A 338 -19.00 -12.12 -0.21
C ASP A 338 -20.45 -11.63 -0.02
N HIS A 339 -20.65 -10.30 0.00
CA HIS A 339 -21.90 -9.58 0.30
C HIS A 339 -22.50 -9.77 1.70
N VAL A 340 -22.00 -10.71 2.51
CA VAL A 340 -22.56 -11.04 3.83
C VAL A 340 -21.65 -10.54 4.94
N ASP A 341 -20.38 -10.94 4.92
CA ASP A 341 -19.37 -10.63 5.92
C ASP A 341 -18.06 -10.26 5.19
N PRO A 342 -17.97 -9.08 4.55
CA PRO A 342 -16.77 -8.69 3.81
C PRO A 342 -15.56 -8.55 4.73
N LEU A 343 -14.41 -8.98 4.24
CA LEU A 343 -13.15 -8.99 4.99
C LEU A 343 -12.09 -8.18 4.28
N PHE A 344 -11.24 -7.54 5.07
CA PHE A 344 -9.94 -7.08 4.59
C PHE A 344 -8.88 -8.15 4.90
N HIS A 345 -7.99 -8.38 3.94
CA HIS A 345 -6.81 -9.21 4.10
C HIS A 345 -5.57 -8.36 3.84
N VAL A 346 -4.79 -8.11 4.88
CA VAL A 346 -3.57 -7.32 4.83
C VAL A 346 -2.38 -8.26 4.68
N ILE A 347 -1.64 -8.09 3.60
CA ILE A 347 -0.52 -8.95 3.22
C ILE A 347 0.74 -8.08 3.05
N PRO A 348 1.80 -8.27 3.86
CA PRO A 348 3.08 -7.64 3.59
C PRO A 348 3.63 -8.13 2.24
N THR A 349 4.04 -7.23 1.35
CA THR A 349 4.56 -7.63 0.02
C THR A 349 5.79 -8.52 0.13
N ALA A 350 6.62 -8.30 1.16
CA ALA A 350 7.77 -9.13 1.51
C ALA A 350 7.41 -10.61 1.73
N CYS A 351 6.22 -10.91 2.24
CA CYS A 351 5.73 -12.28 2.41
C CYS A 351 5.64 -12.99 1.04
N LEU A 352 5.02 -12.34 0.05
CA LEU A 352 4.88 -12.91 -1.30
C LEU A 352 6.23 -12.95 -2.04
N LEU A 353 7.02 -11.88 -1.94
CA LEU A 353 8.31 -11.76 -2.61
C LEU A 353 9.32 -12.81 -2.14
N LYS A 354 9.30 -13.20 -0.87
CA LYS A 354 10.16 -14.27 -0.32
C LYS A 354 9.96 -15.58 -1.09
N HIS A 355 8.71 -16.00 -1.30
CA HIS A 355 8.40 -17.23 -2.05
C HIS A 355 8.70 -17.07 -3.54
N ALA A 356 8.35 -15.91 -4.14
CA ALA A 356 8.62 -15.65 -5.56
C ALA A 356 10.12 -15.68 -5.91
N LYS A 357 10.96 -15.07 -5.05
CA LYS A 357 12.42 -15.10 -5.21
C LYS A 357 13.00 -16.50 -5.03
N ASN A 358 12.47 -17.28 -4.09
CA ASN A 358 12.88 -18.67 -3.89
C ASN A 358 12.50 -19.55 -5.10
N ALA A 359 11.28 -19.42 -5.62
CA ALA A 359 10.82 -20.16 -6.80
C ALA A 359 11.65 -19.81 -8.05
N ALA A 360 12.01 -18.53 -8.23
CA ALA A 360 12.88 -18.12 -9.33
C ALA A 360 14.29 -18.75 -9.27
N SER A 361 14.75 -19.15 -8.08
CA SER A 361 16.05 -19.81 -7.90
C SER A 361 16.02 -21.33 -8.17
N THR A 362 14.85 -21.94 -8.22
CA THR A 362 14.70 -23.38 -8.49
C THR A 362 14.69 -23.67 -10.00
N LEU A 363 15.58 -24.56 -10.43
CA LEU A 363 15.86 -24.89 -11.85
C LEU A 363 14.71 -25.57 -12.62
N PHE A 364 13.58 -25.87 -11.96
CA PHE A 364 12.60 -26.80 -12.51
C PHE A 364 11.47 -26.18 -13.34
N GLY A 365 11.39 -24.85 -13.47
CA GLY A 365 10.45 -24.18 -14.38
C GLY A 365 8.95 -24.38 -14.07
N GLU A 366 8.60 -25.21 -13.09
CA GLU A 366 7.25 -25.36 -12.56
C GLU A 366 6.98 -24.27 -11.51
N GLY A 367 5.79 -23.67 -11.58
CA GLY A 367 5.35 -22.69 -10.59
C GLY A 367 5.25 -23.30 -9.20
N LEU A 368 5.49 -22.49 -8.16
CA LEU A 368 5.41 -22.95 -6.77
C LEU A 368 3.99 -22.78 -6.22
N ASP A 369 3.32 -23.88 -5.87
CA ASP A 369 2.10 -23.84 -5.07
C ASP A 369 2.43 -23.67 -3.59
N VAL A 370 1.86 -22.66 -2.95
CA VAL A 370 2.07 -22.31 -1.54
C VAL A 370 0.74 -22.43 -0.79
N LEU A 371 0.64 -23.39 0.12
CA LEU A 371 -0.58 -23.63 0.89
C LEU A 371 -0.76 -22.59 1.99
N TRP A 372 -2.00 -22.33 2.41
CA TRP A 372 -2.34 -21.32 3.41
C TRP A 372 -1.48 -21.43 4.69
N GLU A 373 -1.23 -22.65 5.17
CA GLU A 373 -0.45 -22.93 6.38
C GLU A 373 0.99 -22.44 6.30
N GLU A 374 1.53 -22.27 5.09
CA GLU A 374 2.92 -21.85 4.85
C GLU A 374 3.10 -20.33 4.87
N TRP A 375 2.07 -19.55 4.51
CA TRP A 375 2.19 -18.10 4.33
C TRP A 375 1.15 -17.27 5.11
N GLY A 376 -0.05 -17.81 5.36
CA GLY A 376 -1.15 -17.06 5.97
C GLY A 376 -0.92 -16.64 7.42
N SER A 377 0.01 -17.29 8.13
CA SER A 377 0.38 -16.88 9.49
C SER A 377 1.08 -15.52 9.53
N GLU A 378 1.71 -15.09 8.42
CA GLU A 378 2.42 -13.80 8.29
C GLU A 378 1.49 -12.64 7.84
N THR A 379 0.18 -12.88 7.71
CA THR A 379 -0.80 -11.90 7.23
C THR A 379 -1.86 -11.55 8.29
N ARG A 380 -2.84 -10.68 7.97
CA ARG A 380 -3.95 -10.35 8.87
C ARG A 380 -5.29 -10.28 8.15
N PHE A 381 -6.28 -11.02 8.63
CA PHE A 381 -7.68 -10.70 8.35
C PHE A 381 -8.23 -9.67 9.32
N LEU A 382 -9.04 -8.74 8.81
CA LEU A 382 -9.83 -7.78 9.57
C LEU A 382 -11.28 -7.82 9.08
N ALA A 383 -12.23 -7.63 9.99
CA ALA A 383 -13.61 -7.39 9.59
C ALA A 383 -13.67 -6.04 8.85
N LYS A 384 -14.39 -5.97 7.73
CA LYS A 384 -14.63 -4.70 7.04
C LYS A 384 -15.66 -3.89 7.83
N GLU A 385 -15.18 -3.09 8.77
CA GLU A 385 -15.99 -2.12 9.49
C GLU A 385 -16.06 -0.81 8.69
N GLY A 386 -17.21 -0.54 8.08
CA GLY A 386 -17.45 0.72 7.38
C GLY A 386 -17.93 0.53 5.94
N ARG A 387 -18.42 1.62 5.35
CA ARG A 387 -18.93 1.64 3.98
C ARG A 387 -17.89 2.09 2.96
N ASP A 388 -16.62 2.20 3.35
CA ASP A 388 -15.60 2.72 2.46
C ASP A 388 -15.41 1.78 1.26
N ARG A 389 -15.54 2.37 0.07
CA ARG A 389 -15.47 1.71 -1.24
C ARG A 389 -14.39 2.36 -2.11
N PHE A 390 -13.77 3.45 -1.66
CA PHE A 390 -12.77 4.18 -2.43
C PHE A 390 -11.47 3.38 -2.52
N MET A 391 -10.81 3.56 -3.66
CA MET A 391 -9.45 3.06 -3.93
C MET A 391 -8.45 4.04 -3.30
N LEU A 392 -7.22 3.61 -3.01
CA LEU A 392 -6.10 4.46 -2.53
C LEU A 392 -6.08 4.81 -1.02
N CYS A 393 -6.49 3.87 -0.17
CA CYS A 393 -6.41 4.02 1.28
C CYS A 393 -5.12 3.44 1.92
N VAL A 394 -4.17 2.95 1.12
CA VAL A 394 -2.96 2.26 1.58
C VAL A 394 -1.72 3.11 1.34
N SER A 395 -0.87 3.22 2.36
CA SER A 395 0.43 3.86 2.22
C SER A 395 1.52 3.26 3.09
N GLY A 396 2.56 2.69 2.48
CA GLY A 396 3.65 2.03 3.19
C GLY A 396 3.13 0.81 3.93
N THR A 397 3.35 0.78 5.25
CA THR A 397 2.82 -0.22 6.17
C THR A 397 1.43 0.12 6.72
N LYS A 398 0.78 1.19 6.22
CA LYS A 398 -0.43 1.75 6.82
C LYS A 398 -1.62 1.66 5.87
N PHE A 399 -2.82 1.61 6.42
CA PHE A 399 -4.03 1.98 5.69
C PHE A 399 -5.03 2.73 6.58
N ALA A 400 -5.88 3.55 5.97
CA ALA A 400 -6.87 4.37 6.69
C ALA A 400 -8.31 4.02 6.29
N LEU A 401 -9.26 4.16 7.22
CA LEU A 401 -10.70 3.99 6.98
C LEU A 401 -11.49 5.12 7.64
N SER A 402 -12.62 5.47 7.05
CA SER A 402 -13.62 6.33 7.68
C SER A 402 -14.80 5.51 8.21
N LYS A 403 -15.21 5.80 9.45
CA LYS A 403 -16.40 5.24 10.10
C LYS A 403 -17.36 6.38 10.45
N ALA A 404 -18.55 6.35 9.87
CA ALA A 404 -19.65 7.22 10.29
C ALA A 404 -20.47 6.51 11.38
N PHE A 405 -20.76 7.19 12.49
CA PHE A 405 -21.72 6.68 13.48
C PHE A 405 -23.13 7.12 13.05
N THR A 406 -24.03 6.18 12.78
CA THR A 406 -25.46 6.48 12.84
C THR A 406 -25.92 6.13 14.24
N THR A 407 -26.10 7.11 15.12
CA THR A 407 -26.83 6.87 16.36
C THR A 407 -28.29 6.69 15.99
N GLU A 408 -28.87 5.53 16.32
CA GLU A 408 -30.26 5.17 16.01
C GLU A 408 -31.30 6.11 16.65
N ASP A 409 -30.90 6.98 17.58
CA ASP A 409 -31.82 7.78 18.40
C ASP A 409 -31.94 9.28 18.03
N ASP A 410 -31.24 9.79 17.01
CA ASP A 410 -31.42 11.19 16.58
C ASP A 410 -31.05 11.38 15.10
N GLU A 411 -32.05 11.41 14.21
CA GLU A 411 -31.88 11.76 12.79
C GLU A 411 -31.35 13.19 12.57
N ASN A 412 -31.28 14.02 13.62
CA ASN A 412 -30.82 15.41 13.56
C ASN A 412 -29.42 15.66 14.11
N THR A 413 -28.74 14.65 14.68
CA THR A 413 -27.40 14.84 15.26
C THR A 413 -26.37 14.14 14.38
N LEU A 414 -25.85 14.85 13.36
CA LEU A 414 -24.70 14.38 12.59
C LEU A 414 -23.54 14.07 13.55
N SER A 415 -23.26 12.78 13.75
CA SER A 415 -22.08 12.37 14.47
C SER A 415 -20.83 12.80 13.68
N SER A 416 -19.79 13.24 14.39
CA SER A 416 -18.52 13.54 13.73
C SER A 416 -17.96 12.26 13.11
N PRO A 417 -17.57 12.27 11.83
CA PRO A 417 -16.91 11.13 11.22
C PRO A 417 -15.60 10.82 11.95
N VAL A 418 -15.26 9.54 12.03
CA VAL A 418 -14.09 9.06 12.74
C VAL A 418 -13.15 8.37 11.76
N ILE A 419 -11.88 8.77 11.81
CA ILE A 419 -10.80 8.14 11.04
C ILE A 419 -10.18 7.05 11.89
N MET A 420 -9.97 5.89 11.28
CA MET A 420 -9.21 4.78 11.85
C MET A 420 -7.96 4.58 10.98
N LEU A 421 -6.79 4.74 11.57
CA LEU A 421 -5.50 4.42 10.95
C LEU A 421 -5.00 3.09 11.50
N TYR A 422 -4.65 2.17 10.61
CA TYR A 422 -3.98 0.92 10.94
C TYR A 422 -2.52 1.01 10.48
N ASP A 423 -1.58 0.69 11.37
CA ASP A 423 -0.15 0.60 11.07
C ASP A 423 0.39 -0.79 11.40
N PHE A 424 0.91 -1.48 10.38
CA PHE A 424 1.42 -2.85 10.47
C PHE A 424 2.94 -2.92 10.63
N ASN A 425 3.61 -1.80 10.90
CA ASN A 425 5.05 -1.84 11.19
C ASN A 425 5.31 -2.43 12.58
N PRO A 426 5.91 -3.64 12.70
CA PRO A 426 6.02 -4.31 14.00
C PRO A 426 7.08 -3.68 14.92
N ILE A 427 8.03 -2.89 14.40
CA ILE A 427 9.17 -2.41 15.19
C ILE A 427 8.76 -1.31 16.19
N PRO A 428 8.05 -0.24 15.79
CA PRO A 428 7.53 0.76 16.73
C PRO A 428 6.61 0.13 17.78
N LEU A 429 5.78 -0.84 17.39
CA LEU A 429 4.90 -1.57 18.32
C LEU A 429 5.70 -2.30 19.41
N ARG A 430 6.75 -3.03 19.04
CA ARG A 430 7.61 -3.73 20.01
C ARG A 430 8.32 -2.74 20.94
N ARG A 431 8.76 -1.59 20.44
CA ARG A 431 9.39 -0.52 21.26
C ARG A 431 8.41 0.05 22.29
N GLU A 432 7.16 0.29 21.89
CA GLU A 432 6.12 0.79 22.78
C GLU A 432 5.82 -0.21 23.91
N LEU A 433 5.65 -1.49 23.55
CA LEU A 433 5.42 -2.57 24.52
C LEU A 433 6.60 -2.75 25.49
N ALA A 434 7.84 -2.66 25.00
CA ALA A 434 9.02 -2.76 25.85
C ALA A 434 9.17 -1.58 26.82
N SER A 435 8.67 -0.40 26.44
CA SER A 435 8.75 0.82 27.25
C SER A 435 7.66 0.91 28.33
N SER A 436 6.54 0.19 28.17
CA SER A 436 5.44 0.16 29.16
C SER A 436 5.65 -0.80 30.33
N VAL A 437 6.69 -1.65 30.30
CA VAL A 437 7.01 -2.57 31.41
C VAL A 437 7.81 -1.82 32.49
N PRO A 438 7.32 -1.68 33.73
CA PRO A 438 8.12 -1.12 34.82
C PRO A 438 9.34 -2.01 35.07
N ALA A 439 10.51 -1.39 35.29
CA ALA A 439 11.73 -2.06 35.72
C ALA A 439 11.65 -2.56 37.19
N SER A 440 10.61 -3.30 37.55
CA SER A 440 10.52 -4.02 38.83
C SER A 440 10.81 -5.49 38.61
N ASN A 441 11.89 -5.95 39.24
CA ASN A 441 12.28 -7.35 39.36
C ASN A 441 11.09 -8.23 39.79
N SER A 442 10.53 -8.99 38.85
CA SER A 442 9.89 -10.25 39.18
C SER A 442 10.16 -11.25 38.06
N TYR A 443 11.02 -12.22 38.34
CA TYR A 443 11.04 -13.50 37.65
C TYR A 443 9.68 -14.19 37.91
N GLY A 444 8.72 -13.91 37.03
CA GLY A 444 7.40 -14.52 36.98
C GLY A 444 7.08 -14.81 35.53
N SER A 445 6.52 -16.00 35.27
CA SER A 445 6.21 -16.55 33.95
C SER A 445 5.68 -15.52 32.96
N ARG A 446 6.37 -15.41 31.82
CA ARG A 446 6.01 -14.64 30.64
C ARG A 446 4.66 -15.12 30.08
N SER A 447 3.56 -14.50 30.45
CA SER A 447 2.27 -14.64 29.76
C SER A 447 2.20 -13.58 28.66
N GLU A 448 2.20 -14.03 27.41
CA GLU A 448 2.12 -13.22 26.18
C GLU A 448 0.70 -12.67 25.96
N GLU A 449 0.16 -11.91 26.92
CA GLU A 449 -1.24 -11.49 26.94
C GLU A 449 -1.39 -9.99 27.21
N GLU A 450 -1.15 -9.11 26.23
CA GLU A 450 -1.55 -7.70 26.38
C GLU A 450 -2.17 -7.13 25.10
N VAL A 451 -3.50 -6.99 25.09
CA VAL A 451 -4.20 -6.00 24.27
C VAL A 451 -4.21 -4.73 25.10
N LYS A 452 -3.41 -3.74 24.72
CA LYS A 452 -3.42 -2.41 25.36
C LYS A 452 -4.44 -1.53 24.64
N GLU A 453 -5.49 -1.15 25.34
CA GLU A 453 -6.50 -0.21 24.86
C GLU A 453 -6.42 1.08 25.70
N GLU A 454 -5.90 2.13 25.08
CA GLU A 454 -6.06 3.51 25.56
C GLU A 454 -7.21 4.15 24.76
N ARG A 455 -7.79 5.25 25.25
CA ARG A 455 -9.06 5.82 24.71
C ARG A 455 -9.12 5.93 23.17
N ASN A 456 -8.00 6.15 22.50
CA ASN A 456 -7.91 6.31 21.04
C ASN A 456 -6.91 5.36 20.36
N VAL A 457 -6.26 4.46 21.09
CA VAL A 457 -5.18 3.60 20.58
C VAL A 457 -5.41 2.16 21.00
N ARG A 458 -5.30 1.25 20.04
CA ARG A 458 -5.41 -0.20 20.25
C ARG A 458 -4.21 -0.92 19.65
N LEU A 459 -3.49 -1.67 20.47
CA LEU A 459 -2.40 -2.53 20.03
C LEU A 459 -2.86 -3.97 19.91
N VAL A 460 -2.63 -4.60 18.76
CA VAL A 460 -3.03 -5.99 18.49
C VAL A 460 -1.82 -6.80 18.05
N MET A 461 -1.37 -7.70 18.93
CA MET A 461 -0.20 -8.57 18.68
C MET A 461 -0.58 -10.03 18.40
N ARG A 462 -1.73 -10.47 18.91
CA ARG A 462 -2.14 -11.88 18.90
C ARG A 462 -2.57 -12.37 17.52
N SER A 463 -2.54 -13.70 17.35
CA SER A 463 -3.20 -14.35 16.22
C SER A 463 -4.72 -14.12 16.30
N THR A 464 -5.35 -13.88 15.16
CA THR A 464 -6.82 -13.92 15.09
C THR A 464 -7.25 -15.32 14.66
N LEU A 465 -8.13 -15.93 15.45
CA LEU A 465 -8.54 -17.32 15.26
C LEU A 465 -10.00 -17.48 14.77
N ASP A 466 -10.77 -16.39 14.57
CA ASP A 466 -12.20 -16.51 14.24
C ASP A 466 -12.79 -15.32 13.44
N ILE A 467 -12.01 -14.73 12.53
CA ILE A 467 -12.55 -13.72 11.60
C ILE A 467 -13.11 -14.43 10.36
N GLY A 468 -14.34 -14.08 9.97
CA GLY A 468 -14.98 -14.64 8.79
C GLY A 468 -15.48 -16.07 8.99
N GLY A 469 -15.85 -16.46 10.22
CA GLY A 469 -16.26 -17.82 10.57
C GLY A 469 -17.42 -18.40 9.75
N LYS A 470 -18.14 -17.61 8.95
CA LYS A 470 -19.13 -18.09 7.96
C LYS A 470 -18.55 -18.41 6.59
N LEU A 471 -17.43 -17.80 6.21
CA LEU A 471 -16.81 -17.93 4.89
C LEU A 471 -15.98 -19.21 4.77
N TRP A 472 -15.20 -19.53 5.81
CA TRP A 472 -14.18 -20.59 5.77
C TRP A 472 -14.64 -21.91 6.40
N LYS A 473 -14.29 -23.06 5.81
CA LYS A 473 -14.55 -24.40 6.42
C LYS A 473 -13.91 -24.53 7.80
N LYS A 474 -12.67 -24.07 7.90
CA LYS A 474 -11.93 -23.94 9.15
C LYS A 474 -11.49 -22.48 9.26
N PRO A 475 -11.65 -21.82 10.42
CA PRO A 475 -11.19 -20.44 10.59
C PRO A 475 -9.67 -20.34 10.30
N PRO A 476 -9.25 -19.41 9.43
CA PRO A 476 -7.83 -19.18 9.17
C PRO A 476 -7.13 -18.61 10.39
N VAL A 477 -5.93 -19.09 10.65
CA VAL A 477 -5.00 -18.46 11.58
C VAL A 477 -4.23 -17.36 10.84
N THR A 478 -4.28 -16.13 11.35
CA THR A 478 -3.51 -14.98 10.82
C THR A 478 -2.83 -14.25 11.98
N CYS A 479 -1.59 -13.77 11.79
CA CYS A 479 -0.79 -13.17 12.87
C CYS A 479 0.17 -12.05 12.41
N LEU A 480 -0.33 -11.03 11.73
CA LEU A 480 0.43 -9.79 11.50
C LEU A 480 0.04 -8.71 12.52
N PRO A 481 0.94 -8.32 13.45
CA PRO A 481 0.65 -7.31 14.47
C PRO A 481 0.34 -5.93 13.88
N TYR A 482 -0.49 -5.14 14.56
CA TYR A 482 -0.78 -3.77 14.15
C TYR A 482 -1.19 -2.86 15.30
N ARG A 483 -1.01 -1.56 15.06
CA ARG A 483 -1.50 -0.48 15.91
C ARG A 483 -2.66 0.19 15.19
N GLN A 484 -3.80 0.31 15.88
CA GLN A 484 -4.93 1.08 15.41
C GLN A 484 -5.00 2.39 16.20
N THR A 485 -5.13 3.51 15.49
CA THR A 485 -5.34 4.84 16.08
C THR A 485 -6.62 5.44 15.54
N THR A 486 -7.39 6.05 16.41
CA THR A 486 -8.70 6.59 16.10
C THR A 486 -8.72 8.08 16.39
N ALA A 487 -9.14 8.89 15.41
CA ALA A 487 -9.28 10.33 15.56
C ALA A 487 -10.68 10.79 15.12
N VAL A 488 -11.29 11.67 15.92
CA VAL A 488 -12.58 12.28 15.60
C VAL A 488 -12.33 13.52 14.76
N LEU A 489 -13.00 13.63 13.61
CA LEU A 489 -12.86 14.80 12.75
C LEU A 489 -13.48 16.05 13.39
N PRO A 490 -12.82 17.23 13.29
CA PRO A 490 -13.37 18.51 13.70
C PRO A 490 -14.77 18.74 13.11
N LYS A 491 -15.69 19.23 13.93
CA LYS A 491 -17.07 19.53 13.48
C LYS A 491 -17.12 20.55 12.35
N GLU A 492 -16.16 21.46 12.28
CA GLU A 492 -15.99 22.45 11.19
C GLU A 492 -15.84 21.76 9.83
N LEU A 493 -15.02 20.70 9.76
CA LEU A 493 -14.84 19.87 8.56
C LEU A 493 -16.08 19.02 8.26
N ALA A 494 -16.88 18.67 9.27
CA ALA A 494 -18.12 17.92 9.07
C ALA A 494 -19.29 18.78 8.52
N LYS A 495 -19.19 20.12 8.58
CA LYS A 495 -20.22 21.04 8.07
C LYS A 495 -20.15 21.09 6.54
N GLY A 496 -21.09 20.42 5.85
CA GLY A 496 -21.23 20.55 4.38
C GLY A 496 -21.54 19.27 3.60
N GLY A 497 -21.71 18.12 4.25
CA GLY A 497 -22.05 16.88 3.53
C GLY A 497 -21.47 15.60 4.12
N GLY A 498 -20.67 15.69 5.19
CA GLY A 498 -20.05 14.55 5.87
C GLY A 498 -19.02 13.86 4.99
N PHE A 499 -17.74 13.99 5.31
CA PHE A 499 -16.70 13.18 4.69
C PHE A 499 -16.99 11.69 4.93
N ARG A 500 -17.19 10.93 3.85
CA ARG A 500 -17.57 9.50 3.92
C ARG A 500 -16.42 8.56 3.63
N HIS A 501 -15.38 9.06 2.97
CA HIS A 501 -14.26 8.28 2.47
C HIS A 501 -12.95 8.95 2.83
N VAL A 502 -11.90 8.15 2.97
CA VAL A 502 -10.54 8.64 3.21
C VAL A 502 -9.57 7.97 2.24
N MET A 503 -8.76 8.80 1.59
CA MET A 503 -7.58 8.36 0.83
C MET A 503 -6.33 8.74 1.62
N MET A 504 -5.21 8.12 1.29
CA MET A 504 -3.97 8.36 2.01
C MET A 504 -2.76 8.47 1.07
N SER A 505 -1.90 9.42 1.39
CA SER A 505 -0.53 9.52 0.86
C SER A 505 0.47 9.35 2.01
N GLU A 506 1.76 9.52 1.73
CA GLU A 506 2.79 9.41 2.78
C GLU A 506 2.86 10.62 3.73
N ASP A 507 2.29 11.76 3.33
CA ASP A 507 2.29 13.00 4.13
C ASP A 507 0.89 13.53 4.47
N ALA A 508 -0.16 12.94 3.90
CA ALA A 508 -1.50 13.48 4.06
C ALA A 508 -2.59 12.41 4.06
N LEU A 509 -3.66 12.69 4.80
CA LEU A 509 -4.97 12.07 4.64
C LEU A 509 -5.86 13.01 3.82
N ILE A 510 -6.54 12.46 2.83
CA ILE A 510 -7.45 13.19 1.96
C ILE A 510 -8.87 12.70 2.25
N LEU A 511 -9.66 13.56 2.87
CA LEU A 511 -11.06 13.33 3.18
C LEU A 511 -11.89 13.63 1.94
N VAL A 512 -12.79 12.72 1.57
CA VAL A 512 -13.66 12.89 0.39
C VAL A 512 -15.12 12.96 0.82
N ALA A 513 -15.77 14.05 0.46
CA ALA A 513 -17.19 14.28 0.66
C ALA A 513 -17.90 14.34 -0.69
N HIS A 514 -19.07 13.70 -0.77
CA HIS A 514 -19.97 13.88 -1.90
C HIS A 514 -20.93 15.03 -1.58
N VAL A 515 -20.88 16.07 -2.40
CA VAL A 515 -21.80 17.21 -2.33
C VAL A 515 -22.80 17.05 -3.49
N GLY A 516 -23.96 16.44 -3.23
CA GLY A 516 -24.97 16.19 -4.28
C GLY A 516 -24.72 14.92 -5.11
N ARG A 517 -25.14 14.92 -6.39
CA ARG A 517 -25.05 13.74 -7.28
C ARG A 517 -23.70 13.59 -8.00
N SER A 518 -22.91 14.66 -8.11
CA SER A 518 -21.67 14.71 -8.91
C SER A 518 -20.54 15.49 -8.24
N ASP A 519 -20.82 16.52 -7.43
CA ASP A 519 -19.74 17.33 -6.87
C ASP A 519 -18.98 16.58 -5.77
N VAL A 520 -17.65 16.71 -5.79
CA VAL A 520 -16.75 16.13 -4.79
C VAL A 520 -16.00 17.26 -4.09
N ALA A 521 -16.00 17.24 -2.76
CA ALA A 521 -15.20 18.15 -1.95
C ALA A 521 -14.09 17.36 -1.25
N TYR A 522 -12.89 17.93 -1.22
CA TYR A 522 -11.73 17.33 -0.57
C TYR A 522 -11.27 18.17 0.62
N GLY A 523 -11.02 17.51 1.75
CA GLY A 523 -10.29 18.08 2.89
C GLY A 523 -8.94 17.41 3.02
N VAL A 524 -7.84 18.17 3.01
CA VAL A 524 -6.50 17.60 3.14
C VAL A 524 -5.96 17.87 4.54
N LEU A 525 -5.61 16.80 5.26
CA LEU A 525 -4.94 16.81 6.54
C LEU A 525 -3.47 16.45 6.31
N THR A 526 -2.54 17.37 6.61
CA THR A 526 -1.10 17.17 6.36
C THR A 526 -0.32 16.94 7.66
N PHE A 527 0.72 16.10 7.60
CA PHE A 527 1.50 15.63 8.76
C PHE A 527 2.98 16.08 8.74
#